data_AF-A0A843D972-F1
#
_entry.id   AF-A0A843D972-F1
#
_cell.length_a   1.000
_cell.length_b   1.000
_cell.length_c   1.000
_cell.angle_alpha   90.00
_cell.angle_beta   90.00
_cell.angle_gamma   90.00
#
_symmetry.space_group_name_H-M   'P 1'
#
loop_
_entity.id
_entity.type
_entity.pdbx_description
1 polymer ?
#
loop_
_entity_poly.entity_id
_entity_poly.type
_entity_poly.pdbx_seq_one_letter_code
_entity_poly.pdbx_strand_id
1 'polypeptide(L)'
;MRGLRGKSIDEIYDMYHGCHYNDRNSVLTLRGDLGGQSFDMVWTDAKVISQVPQGSFRLLYQHRNMNGAMELPDQISVQDIPEELAVSIMKIGDAVGSLNVYTPDLDDAKRVMTSANIDYGSSIGSMGTITSDISMLRNTKIKGYGNMCFFGKVLTESDQQYLVRTGSDLCLGFHAISEHTIQFSSALGGEVIERDFDYKAVISNAEAGSFYLLYDLKPYEKMMPGNTSAFLSKQPISRDIALKILRDPNISMTSIFTLMRDDALRLMKEASDDGKYHETRNGKGLISFQGRCLLKNRKAIDSPKVVYTTK
;
A
#
# COMPACT_ATOMS: atom_id res chain seq x y z
N MET A 1 26.58 -16.10 -22.00
CA MET A 1 25.47 -17.01 -22.35
C MET A 1 26.00 -18.31 -23.01
N ARG A 2 26.61 -19.23 -22.23
CA ARG A 2 27.11 -20.54 -22.74
C ARG A 2 26.38 -21.77 -22.15
N GLY A 3 25.30 -21.59 -21.38
CA GLY A 3 24.63 -22.67 -20.63
C GLY A 3 23.18 -23.03 -21.03
N LEU A 4 22.65 -22.45 -22.13
CA LEU A 4 21.23 -22.58 -22.51
C LEU A 4 21.00 -23.49 -23.74
N ARG A 5 22.06 -24.01 -24.38
CA ARG A 5 21.91 -24.88 -25.56
C ARG A 5 21.43 -26.26 -25.14
N GLY A 6 20.30 -26.69 -25.72
CA GLY A 6 19.75 -28.04 -25.53
C GLY A 6 18.80 -28.18 -24.33
N LYS A 7 18.50 -27.08 -23.63
CA LYS A 7 17.51 -27.07 -22.54
C LYS A 7 16.11 -26.75 -23.06
N SER A 8 15.10 -27.37 -22.48
CA SER A 8 13.70 -27.00 -22.74
C SER A 8 13.42 -25.58 -22.23
N ILE A 9 12.35 -24.95 -22.72
CA ILE A 9 11.92 -23.65 -22.21
C ILE A 9 11.65 -23.75 -20.70
N ASP A 10 10.99 -24.81 -20.26
CA ASP A 10 10.69 -25.05 -18.84
C ASP A 10 11.97 -25.13 -18.01
N GLU A 11 13.01 -25.85 -18.46
CA GLU A 11 14.30 -25.92 -17.76
C GLU A 11 15.02 -24.57 -17.68
N ILE A 12 14.79 -23.68 -18.66
CA ILE A 12 15.32 -22.32 -18.65
C ILE A 12 14.54 -21.48 -17.63
N TYR A 13 13.21 -21.57 -17.61
CA TYR A 13 12.37 -20.93 -16.59
C TYR A 13 12.75 -21.40 -15.18
N ASP A 14 12.90 -22.71 -14.97
CA ASP A 14 13.27 -23.27 -13.66
C ASP A 14 14.63 -22.74 -13.17
N MET A 15 15.58 -22.54 -14.09
CA MET A 15 16.87 -21.93 -13.76
C MET A 15 16.72 -20.48 -13.29
N TYR A 16 15.83 -19.70 -13.91
CA TYR A 16 15.57 -18.29 -13.59
C TYR A 16 14.61 -18.09 -12.41
N HIS A 17 13.78 -19.06 -12.06
CA HIS A 17 12.87 -18.95 -10.91
C HIS A 17 13.40 -19.67 -9.67
N GLY A 18 14.40 -20.54 -9.81
CA GLY A 18 14.94 -21.37 -8.73
C GLY A 18 14.07 -22.58 -8.40
N CYS A 19 12.95 -22.76 -9.10
CA CYS A 19 12.01 -23.85 -8.93
C CYS A 19 11.20 -24.10 -10.20
N HIS A 20 10.69 -25.33 -10.31
CA HIS A 20 9.66 -25.74 -11.26
C HIS A 20 8.30 -25.76 -10.56
N TYR A 21 7.28 -25.14 -11.13
CA TYR A 21 5.91 -25.23 -10.62
C TYR A 21 5.03 -26.03 -11.59
N ASN A 22 4.41 -27.09 -11.09
CA ASN A 22 3.47 -27.92 -11.85
C ASN A 22 2.03 -27.56 -11.48
N ASP A 23 1.39 -26.77 -12.36
CA ASP A 23 0.01 -26.31 -12.19
C ASP A 23 -1.00 -27.46 -11.99
N ARG A 24 -0.75 -28.64 -12.58
CA ARG A 24 -1.74 -29.75 -12.60
C ARG A 24 -1.95 -30.37 -11.24
N ASN A 25 -0.91 -30.41 -10.41
CA ASN A 25 -0.95 -30.99 -9.07
C ASN A 25 -0.58 -29.98 -7.98
N SER A 26 -0.35 -28.71 -8.33
CA SER A 26 0.06 -27.64 -7.41
C SER A 26 1.30 -27.99 -6.60
N VAL A 27 2.32 -28.54 -7.28
CA VAL A 27 3.59 -28.92 -6.66
C VAL A 27 4.70 -28.00 -7.14
N LEU A 28 5.43 -27.43 -6.19
CA LEU A 28 6.66 -26.68 -6.45
C LEU A 28 7.87 -27.56 -6.17
N THR A 29 8.71 -27.78 -7.17
CA THR A 29 9.95 -28.53 -7.05
C THR A 29 11.14 -27.59 -7.13
N LEU A 30 11.96 -27.56 -6.09
CA LEU A 30 13.14 -26.70 -6.07
C LEU A 30 14.19 -27.17 -7.07
N ARG A 31 15.05 -26.24 -7.52
CA ARG A 31 16.23 -26.58 -8.33
C ARG A 31 17.14 -27.57 -7.57
N GLY A 32 17.88 -28.41 -8.31
CA GLY A 32 18.68 -29.48 -7.71
C GLY A 32 19.76 -29.01 -6.71
N ASP A 33 20.34 -27.83 -6.92
CA ASP A 33 21.31 -27.21 -5.99
C ASP A 33 20.66 -26.62 -4.72
N LEU A 34 19.34 -26.47 -4.72
CA LEU A 34 18.52 -26.18 -3.53
C LEU A 34 17.95 -27.46 -2.90
N GLY A 35 18.43 -28.63 -3.35
CA GLY A 35 18.05 -29.94 -2.82
C GLY A 35 16.99 -30.69 -3.63
N GLY A 36 16.41 -30.11 -4.69
CA GLY A 36 15.50 -30.83 -5.59
C GLY A 36 14.18 -31.28 -4.96
N GLN A 37 13.85 -30.81 -3.76
CA GLN A 37 12.67 -31.24 -3.00
C GLN A 37 11.39 -30.65 -3.59
N SER A 38 10.31 -31.42 -3.49
CA SER A 38 8.97 -31.02 -3.92
C SER A 38 8.10 -30.66 -2.72
N PHE A 39 7.31 -29.61 -2.87
CA PHE A 39 6.42 -29.06 -1.85
C PHE A 39 5.01 -28.91 -2.42
N ASP A 40 4.03 -29.31 -1.63
CA ASP A 40 2.63 -29.07 -1.99
C ASP A 40 2.32 -27.60 -1.73
N MET A 41 1.71 -26.95 -2.72
CA MET A 41 1.38 -25.54 -2.68
C MET A 41 -0.13 -25.34 -2.58
N VAL A 42 -0.54 -24.36 -1.79
CA VAL A 42 -1.94 -23.93 -1.67
C VAL A 42 -2.03 -22.44 -1.94
N TRP A 43 -3.21 -21.98 -2.36
CA TRP A 43 -3.49 -20.55 -2.48
C TRP A 43 -3.31 -19.87 -1.13
N THR A 44 -2.65 -18.72 -1.15
CA THR A 44 -2.46 -17.97 0.08
C THR A 44 -3.76 -17.30 0.50
N ASP A 45 -4.22 -17.62 1.72
CA ASP A 45 -5.33 -16.96 2.37
C ASP A 45 -5.02 -16.72 3.86
N ALA A 46 -5.92 -16.03 4.55
CA ALA A 46 -5.77 -15.77 5.98
C ALA A 46 -5.72 -17.07 6.81
N LYS A 47 -6.49 -18.10 6.46
CA LYS A 47 -6.48 -19.35 7.20
C LYS A 47 -5.11 -20.03 7.13
N VAL A 48 -4.50 -20.08 5.95
CA VAL A 48 -3.18 -20.69 5.76
C VAL A 48 -2.09 -19.87 6.45
N ILE A 49 -2.08 -18.55 6.28
CA ILE A 49 -1.10 -17.65 6.90
C ILE A 49 -1.17 -17.71 8.43
N SER A 50 -2.37 -17.74 9.01
CA SER A 50 -2.55 -17.84 10.47
C SER A 50 -2.14 -19.19 11.08
N GLN A 51 -1.99 -20.22 10.26
CA GLN A 51 -1.55 -21.56 10.69
C GLN A 51 -0.03 -21.73 10.71
N VAL A 52 0.74 -20.78 10.17
CA VAL A 52 2.20 -20.85 10.18
C VAL A 52 2.70 -20.44 11.57
N PRO A 53 3.37 -21.34 12.32
CA PRO A 53 3.86 -21.04 13.66
C PRO A 53 5.05 -20.07 13.63
N GLN A 54 5.24 -19.31 14.71
CA GLN A 54 6.45 -18.53 14.91
C GLN A 54 7.70 -19.42 14.92
N GLY A 55 8.82 -18.90 14.41
CA GLY A 55 10.05 -19.67 14.26
C GLY A 55 10.07 -20.61 13.04
N SER A 56 9.02 -20.60 12.20
CA SER A 56 8.97 -21.41 10.99
C SER A 56 9.02 -20.57 9.71
N PHE A 57 9.38 -21.25 8.62
CA PHE A 57 9.50 -20.66 7.29
C PHE A 57 8.69 -21.48 6.29
N ARG A 58 8.11 -20.79 5.31
CA ARG A 58 7.38 -21.39 4.19
C ARG A 58 7.91 -20.88 2.86
N LEU A 59 7.76 -21.69 1.82
CA LEU A 59 7.97 -21.22 0.45
C LEU A 59 6.77 -20.39 0.04
N LEU A 60 7.02 -19.22 -0.53
CA LEU A 60 6.01 -18.39 -1.15
C LEU A 60 6.32 -18.28 -2.63
N TYR A 61 5.40 -18.72 -3.47
CA TYR A 61 5.52 -18.67 -4.92
C TYR A 61 4.60 -17.59 -5.50
N GLN A 62 5.22 -16.62 -6.18
CA GLN A 62 4.54 -15.55 -6.89
C GLN A 62 4.55 -15.85 -8.38
N HIS A 63 3.36 -16.10 -8.93
CA HIS A 63 3.14 -16.32 -10.35
C HIS A 63 3.36 -15.02 -11.12
N ARG A 64 4.59 -14.83 -11.61
CA ARG A 64 4.99 -13.64 -12.37
C ARG A 64 5.38 -14.04 -13.78
N ASN A 65 4.92 -13.27 -14.77
CA ASN A 65 5.46 -13.38 -16.12
C ASN A 65 6.88 -12.80 -16.22
N MET A 66 7.50 -12.96 -17.39
CA MET A 66 8.86 -12.45 -17.65
C MET A 66 9.00 -10.92 -17.48
N ASN A 67 7.90 -10.17 -17.50
CA ASN A 67 7.90 -8.73 -17.26
C ASN A 67 7.72 -8.37 -15.77
N GLY A 68 7.61 -9.37 -14.89
CA GLY A 68 7.41 -9.21 -13.45
C GLY A 68 5.97 -8.92 -13.04
N ALA A 69 5.00 -8.93 -13.97
CA ALA A 69 3.60 -8.71 -13.65
C ALA A 69 2.96 -10.00 -13.08
N MET A 70 2.09 -9.83 -12.09
CA MET A 70 1.34 -10.91 -11.46
C MET A 70 0.34 -11.50 -12.46
N GLU A 71 0.36 -12.83 -12.62
CA GLU A 71 -0.60 -13.55 -13.47
C GLU A 71 -1.66 -14.29 -12.67
N LEU A 72 -1.28 -14.82 -11.50
CA LEU A 72 -2.16 -15.53 -10.59
C LEU A 72 -1.91 -15.09 -9.14
N PRO A 73 -2.84 -15.39 -8.20
CA PRO A 73 -2.60 -15.17 -6.78
C PRO A 73 -1.34 -15.88 -6.28
N ASP A 74 -0.77 -15.40 -5.19
CA ASP A 74 0.41 -16.03 -4.58
C ASP A 74 0.03 -17.36 -3.90
N GLN A 75 0.97 -18.30 -3.89
CA GLN A 75 0.81 -19.60 -3.25
C GLN A 75 1.87 -19.84 -2.19
N ILE A 76 1.53 -20.65 -1.19
CA ILE A 76 2.40 -20.94 -0.05
C ILE A 76 2.50 -22.46 0.18
N SER A 77 3.67 -22.93 0.62
CA SER A 77 3.88 -24.36 0.90
C SER A 77 3.07 -24.84 2.10
N VAL A 78 2.58 -26.08 2.03
CA VAL A 78 1.89 -26.78 3.13
C VAL A 78 2.87 -27.32 4.18
N GLN A 79 4.14 -27.46 3.81
CA GLN A 79 5.22 -27.87 4.70
C GLN A 79 6.11 -26.69 5.09
N ASP A 80 6.60 -26.71 6.34
CA ASP A 80 7.68 -25.84 6.78
C ASP A 80 8.99 -26.21 6.08
N ILE A 81 9.83 -25.20 5.84
CA ILE A 81 11.20 -25.37 5.38
C ILE A 81 12.19 -25.04 6.50
N PRO A 82 13.37 -25.68 6.53
CA PRO A 82 14.41 -25.31 7.47
C PRO A 82 14.98 -23.93 7.14
N GLU A 83 15.46 -23.22 8.18
CA GLU A 83 16.08 -21.89 8.04
C GLU A 83 17.25 -21.89 7.03
N GLU A 84 18.05 -22.96 7.01
CA GLU A 84 19.16 -23.12 6.06
C GLU A 84 18.69 -23.09 4.59
N LEU A 85 17.52 -23.65 4.31
CA LEU A 85 16.92 -23.61 2.98
C LEU A 85 16.36 -22.22 2.67
N ALA A 86 15.72 -21.57 3.63
CA ALA A 86 15.28 -20.18 3.50
C ALA A 86 16.46 -19.25 3.15
N VAL A 87 17.59 -19.39 3.85
CA VAL A 87 18.83 -18.65 3.56
C VAL A 87 19.36 -18.96 2.16
N SER A 88 19.33 -20.23 1.75
CA SER A 88 19.79 -20.65 0.42
C SER A 88 18.94 -20.06 -0.70
N ILE A 89 17.61 -20.01 -0.51
CA ILE A 89 16.68 -19.36 -1.44
C ILE A 89 16.98 -17.87 -1.54
N MET A 90 17.18 -17.19 -0.41
CA MET A 90 17.47 -15.76 -0.43
C MET A 90 18.76 -15.42 -1.20
N LYS A 91 19.75 -16.32 -1.23
CA LYS A 91 21.02 -16.15 -1.94
C LYS A 91 20.93 -16.28 -3.47
N ILE A 92 19.80 -16.70 -4.03
CA ILE A 92 19.64 -16.84 -5.49
C ILE A 92 19.56 -15.44 -6.12
N GLY A 93 20.71 -14.92 -6.53
CA GLY A 93 20.86 -13.54 -7.00
C GLY A 93 20.33 -13.29 -8.43
N ASP A 94 20.04 -14.34 -9.19
CA ASP A 94 19.50 -14.29 -10.55
C ASP A 94 18.02 -14.67 -10.64
N ALA A 95 17.37 -14.95 -9.50
CA ALA A 95 15.96 -15.33 -9.48
C ALA A 95 15.05 -14.13 -9.72
N VAL A 96 14.07 -14.27 -10.61
CA VAL A 96 13.12 -13.19 -11.00
C VAL A 96 12.09 -12.83 -9.91
N GLY A 97 12.30 -13.25 -8.66
CA GLY A 97 11.46 -12.92 -7.51
C GLY A 97 10.15 -13.70 -7.44
N SER A 98 10.06 -14.84 -8.14
CA SER A 98 8.91 -15.76 -8.04
C SER A 98 9.02 -16.69 -6.85
N LEU A 99 10.22 -17.19 -6.53
CA LEU A 99 10.45 -18.02 -5.35
C LEU A 99 10.89 -17.15 -4.17
N ASN A 100 10.06 -17.10 -3.13
CA ASN A 100 10.25 -16.27 -1.96
C ASN A 100 10.09 -17.09 -0.68
N VAL A 101 10.41 -16.47 0.45
CA VAL A 101 10.22 -17.08 1.78
C VAL A 101 9.21 -16.26 2.56
N TYR A 102 8.32 -16.93 3.29
CA TYR A 102 7.42 -16.33 4.26
C TYR A 102 7.71 -16.83 5.68
N THR A 103 7.62 -15.95 6.67
CA THR A 103 7.61 -16.27 8.10
C THR A 103 6.65 -15.32 8.83
N PRO A 104 5.97 -15.70 9.92
CA PRO A 104 5.11 -14.75 10.64
C PRO A 104 5.89 -13.66 11.40
N ASP A 105 7.20 -13.80 11.57
CA ASP A 105 8.01 -12.98 12.47
C ASP A 105 9.04 -12.09 11.73
N LEU A 106 9.11 -10.81 12.10
CA LEU A 106 10.03 -9.84 11.49
C LEU A 106 11.50 -10.17 11.80
N ASP A 107 11.81 -10.58 13.02
CA ASP A 107 13.19 -10.86 13.43
C ASP A 107 13.70 -12.16 12.80
N ASP A 108 12.82 -13.15 12.58
CA ASP A 108 13.11 -14.31 11.73
C ASP A 108 13.44 -13.89 10.29
N ALA A 109 12.64 -12.99 9.71
CA ALA A 109 12.91 -12.48 8.37
C ALA A 109 14.23 -11.71 8.29
N LYS A 110 14.52 -10.83 9.26
CA LYS A 110 15.81 -10.13 9.34
C LYS A 110 16.97 -11.11 9.45
N ARG A 111 16.84 -12.13 10.31
CA ARG A 111 17.88 -13.14 10.53
C ARG A 111 18.21 -13.88 9.24
N VAL A 112 17.21 -14.33 8.48
CA VAL A 112 17.43 -14.98 7.18
C VAL A 112 18.12 -14.05 6.19
N MET A 113 17.68 -12.79 6.08
CA MET A 113 18.30 -11.81 5.18
C MET A 113 19.75 -11.51 5.54
N THR A 114 20.05 -11.36 6.84
CA THR A 114 21.42 -11.15 7.35
C THR A 114 22.29 -12.38 7.13
N SER A 115 21.79 -13.59 7.40
CA SER A 115 22.48 -14.85 7.14
C SER A 115 22.72 -15.11 5.65
N ALA A 116 21.89 -14.53 4.78
CA ALA A 116 22.10 -14.50 3.34
C ALA A 116 23.13 -13.46 2.89
N ASN A 117 23.68 -12.66 3.80
CA ASN A 117 24.57 -11.52 3.55
C ASN A 117 23.95 -10.50 2.58
N ILE A 118 22.66 -10.22 2.76
CA ILE A 118 21.89 -9.30 1.92
C ILE A 118 21.60 -8.02 2.69
N ASP A 119 22.05 -6.89 2.17
CA ASP A 119 21.58 -5.58 2.63
C ASP A 119 20.13 -5.38 2.20
N TYR A 120 19.23 -5.31 3.17
CA TYR A 120 17.80 -5.23 2.93
C TYR A 120 17.20 -3.88 3.32
N GLY A 121 16.13 -3.52 2.61
CA GLY A 121 15.25 -2.42 2.95
C GLY A 121 13.84 -2.95 3.15
N SER A 122 13.07 -2.29 4.01
CA SER A 122 11.65 -2.57 4.18
C SER A 122 10.85 -1.91 3.06
N SER A 123 9.97 -2.66 2.40
CA SER A 123 8.89 -2.06 1.61
C SER A 123 7.56 -2.64 2.03
N ILE A 124 6.55 -1.79 2.15
CA ILE A 124 5.17 -2.20 2.37
C ILE A 124 4.63 -2.62 0.99
N GLY A 125 4.36 -3.91 0.82
CA GLY A 125 3.59 -4.41 -0.30
C GLY A 125 2.70 -5.51 0.22
N SER A 126 1.43 -5.19 0.43
CA SER A 126 0.44 -6.15 0.89
C SER A 126 0.30 -7.23 -0.17
N MET A 127 0.49 -8.49 0.22
CA MET A 127 -0.24 -9.56 -0.45
C MET A 127 -1.73 -9.23 -0.31
N GLY A 128 -2.43 -9.20 -1.45
CA GLY A 128 -3.79 -8.67 -1.54
C GLY A 128 -4.73 -9.32 -0.54
N THR A 129 -5.01 -8.64 0.56
CA THR A 129 -6.26 -8.59 1.33
C THR A 129 -5.98 -7.82 2.62
N ILE A 130 -6.90 -6.92 2.97
CA ILE A 130 -6.90 -6.09 4.19
C ILE A 130 -6.82 -6.91 5.47
N THR A 131 -6.99 -8.22 5.37
CA THR A 131 -6.99 -9.18 6.46
C THR A 131 -5.59 -9.63 6.90
N SER A 132 -4.52 -9.09 6.30
CA SER A 132 -3.13 -9.44 6.68
C SER A 132 -2.19 -8.23 6.64
N ASP A 133 -1.32 -8.11 7.62
CA ASP A 133 -0.21 -7.15 7.63
C ASP A 133 1.04 -7.92 7.23
N ILE A 134 1.13 -8.18 5.93
CA ILE A 134 2.29 -8.82 5.33
C ILE A 134 3.16 -7.73 4.70
N SER A 135 4.34 -7.59 5.27
CA SER A 135 5.42 -6.74 4.78
C SER A 135 6.51 -7.59 4.13
N MET A 136 7.45 -6.96 3.45
CA MET A 136 8.58 -7.67 2.86
C MET A 136 9.91 -6.96 3.13
N LEU A 137 10.95 -7.77 3.38
CA LEU A 137 12.34 -7.37 3.28
C LEU A 137 12.85 -7.77 1.90
N ARG A 138 13.43 -6.79 1.20
CA ARG A 138 13.95 -6.99 -0.15
C ARG A 138 15.40 -6.58 -0.24
N ASN A 139 16.15 -7.25 -1.10
CA ASN A 139 17.50 -6.83 -1.47
C ASN A 139 17.46 -5.42 -2.08
N THR A 140 18.23 -4.50 -1.49
CA THR A 140 18.29 -3.09 -1.93
C THR A 140 19.08 -2.89 -3.22
N LYS A 141 19.99 -3.83 -3.53
CA LYS A 141 20.91 -3.75 -4.67
C LYS A 141 20.26 -4.22 -5.96
N ILE A 142 19.21 -5.04 -5.88
CA ILE A 142 18.52 -5.63 -7.04
C ILE A 142 17.15 -4.96 -7.21
N LYS A 143 17.01 -4.13 -8.25
CA LYS A 143 15.76 -3.44 -8.55
C LYS A 143 14.73 -4.40 -9.15
N GLY A 144 13.80 -4.89 -8.33
CA GLY A 144 12.53 -5.48 -8.78
C GLY A 144 12.56 -6.95 -9.20
N TYR A 145 13.72 -7.61 -9.15
CA TYR A 145 13.91 -8.97 -9.68
C TYR A 145 14.79 -9.82 -8.75
N GLY A 146 14.42 -9.94 -7.49
CA GLY A 146 15.15 -10.77 -6.54
C GLY A 146 14.22 -11.37 -5.52
N ASN A 147 14.67 -12.46 -4.90
CA ASN A 147 13.92 -13.13 -3.85
C ASN A 147 13.72 -12.19 -2.66
N MET A 148 12.55 -12.31 -2.03
CA MET A 148 12.09 -11.48 -0.94
C MET A 148 11.75 -12.37 0.25
N CYS A 149 11.97 -11.83 1.44
CA CYS A 149 11.50 -12.44 2.66
C CYS A 149 10.26 -11.68 3.14
N PHE A 150 9.10 -12.30 2.98
CA PHE A 150 7.83 -11.80 3.46
C PHE A 150 7.67 -12.12 4.93
N PHE A 151 7.10 -11.19 5.67
CA PHE A 151 6.81 -11.38 7.08
C PHE A 151 5.55 -10.70 7.55
N GLY A 152 5.00 -11.22 8.64
CA GLY A 152 3.84 -10.66 9.29
C GLY A 152 2.68 -11.65 9.34
N LYS A 153 1.53 -11.20 9.81
CA LYS A 153 0.46 -12.09 10.27
C LYS A 153 -0.89 -11.71 9.72
N VAL A 154 -1.85 -12.63 9.88
CA VAL A 154 -3.26 -12.29 9.77
C VAL A 154 -3.64 -11.33 10.88
N LEU A 155 -4.36 -10.29 10.48
CA LEU A 155 -4.86 -9.27 11.38
C LEU A 155 -6.17 -9.74 11.99
N THR A 156 -6.28 -9.64 13.31
CA THR A 156 -7.58 -9.80 13.98
C THR A 156 -8.54 -8.71 13.50
N GLU A 157 -9.86 -8.89 13.67
CA GLU A 157 -10.82 -7.83 13.34
C GLU A 157 -10.50 -6.51 14.06
N SER A 158 -10.04 -6.59 15.31
CA SER A 158 -9.55 -5.42 16.05
C SER A 158 -8.29 -4.81 15.45
N ASP A 159 -7.33 -5.62 14.98
CA ASP A 159 -6.12 -5.10 14.33
C ASP A 159 -6.43 -4.50 12.97
N GLN A 160 -7.41 -5.06 12.24
CA GLN A 160 -7.91 -4.49 10.99
C GLN A 160 -8.60 -3.16 11.24
N GLN A 161 -9.48 -3.07 12.23
CA GLN A 161 -10.11 -1.81 12.63
C GLN A 161 -9.07 -0.80 13.12
N TYR A 162 -8.05 -1.24 13.84
CA TYR A 162 -6.94 -0.40 14.28
C TYR A 162 -6.08 0.07 13.10
N LEU A 163 -5.77 -0.78 12.12
CA LEU A 163 -4.99 -0.40 10.94
C LEU A 163 -5.79 0.46 9.95
N VAL A 164 -7.09 0.20 9.82
CA VAL A 164 -8.01 1.10 9.12
C VAL A 164 -8.06 2.43 9.85
N ARG A 165 -8.18 2.46 11.18
CA ARG A 165 -8.18 3.70 11.96
C ARG A 165 -6.85 4.43 11.86
N THR A 166 -5.73 3.80 12.16
CA THR A 166 -4.41 4.43 12.15
C THR A 166 -3.95 4.78 10.75
N GLY A 167 -4.16 3.92 9.75
CA GLY A 167 -3.86 4.22 8.36
C GLY A 167 -4.74 5.34 7.79
N SER A 168 -6.04 5.35 8.10
CA SER A 168 -6.94 6.45 7.70
C SER A 168 -6.63 7.73 8.50
N ASP A 169 -6.38 7.64 9.79
CA ASP A 169 -6.07 8.80 10.64
C ASP A 169 -4.73 9.42 10.26
N LEU A 170 -3.72 8.62 9.90
CA LEU A 170 -2.41 9.11 9.45
C LEU A 170 -2.47 9.71 8.04
N CYS A 171 -3.15 9.06 7.09
CA CYS A 171 -3.15 9.50 5.68
C CYS A 171 -4.27 10.49 5.34
N LEU A 172 -5.41 10.41 6.02
CA LEU A 172 -6.62 11.20 5.75
C LEU A 172 -6.88 12.24 6.84
N GLY A 173 -6.40 11.99 8.06
CA GLY A 173 -6.76 12.75 9.25
C GLY A 173 -8.12 12.34 9.85
N PHE A 174 -8.79 11.32 9.31
CA PHE A 174 -10.09 10.84 9.80
C PHE A 174 -10.30 9.37 9.45
N HIS A 175 -11.28 8.73 10.07
CA HIS A 175 -11.77 7.40 9.71
C HIS A 175 -13.29 7.37 9.58
N ALA A 176 -13.82 6.48 8.75
CA ALA A 176 -15.26 6.27 8.65
C ALA A 176 -15.79 5.54 9.88
N ILE A 177 -16.86 6.05 10.46
CA ILE A 177 -17.58 5.39 11.57
C ILE A 177 -18.93 4.82 11.10
N SER A 178 -19.47 5.31 9.98
CA SER A 178 -20.62 4.72 9.28
C SER A 178 -20.55 5.04 7.77
N GLU A 179 -21.56 4.65 6.99
CA GLU A 179 -21.70 5.04 5.59
C GLU A 179 -21.82 6.57 5.40
N HIS A 180 -22.40 7.29 6.34
CA HIS A 180 -22.65 8.73 6.19
C HIS A 180 -21.85 9.61 7.15
N THR A 181 -20.98 9.04 7.99
CA THR A 181 -20.23 9.81 8.97
C THR A 181 -18.78 9.37 9.05
N ILE A 182 -17.92 10.36 9.30
CA ILE A 182 -16.50 10.17 9.61
C ILE A 182 -16.20 10.84 10.95
N GLN A 183 -15.17 10.34 11.62
CA GLN A 183 -14.62 10.94 12.81
C GLN A 183 -13.20 11.41 12.51
N PHE A 184 -12.92 12.68 12.76
CA PHE A 184 -11.56 13.21 12.70
C PHE A 184 -10.67 12.51 13.72
N SER A 185 -9.38 12.38 13.40
CA SER A 185 -8.39 11.87 14.34
C SER A 185 -8.32 12.77 15.57
N SER A 186 -7.78 12.25 16.67
CA SER A 186 -7.58 13.03 17.89
C SER A 186 -6.71 14.29 17.65
N ALA A 187 -5.75 14.23 16.72
CA ALA A 187 -4.92 15.37 16.33
C ALA A 187 -5.74 16.51 15.66
N LEU A 188 -6.78 16.13 14.92
CA LEU A 188 -7.73 17.05 14.29
C LEU A 188 -8.90 17.43 15.22
N GLY A 189 -8.98 16.88 16.43
CA GLY A 189 -9.96 17.25 17.46
C GLY A 189 -11.04 16.21 17.73
N GLY A 190 -11.06 15.08 17.01
CA GLY A 190 -12.00 13.98 17.31
C GLY A 190 -13.46 14.23 16.89
N GLU A 191 -13.74 15.36 16.25
CA GLU A 191 -15.10 15.75 15.85
C GLU A 191 -15.67 14.79 14.81
N VAL A 192 -16.98 14.55 14.90
CA VAL A 192 -17.73 13.72 13.96
C VAL A 192 -18.45 14.62 12.96
N ILE A 193 -18.27 14.35 11.67
CA ILE A 193 -18.92 15.12 10.59
C ILE A 193 -19.64 14.19 9.62
N GLU A 194 -20.70 14.71 9.00
CA GLU A 194 -21.45 13.98 7.98
C GLU A 194 -20.81 14.13 6.61
N ARG A 195 -20.86 13.05 5.83
CA ARG A 195 -20.44 12.99 4.43
C ARG A 195 -21.62 13.18 3.51
N ASP A 196 -21.40 13.89 2.41
CA ASP A 196 -22.30 13.95 1.28
C ASP A 196 -21.58 13.50 -0.01
N PHE A 197 -22.15 12.48 -0.64
CA PHE A 197 -21.66 11.97 -1.92
C PHE A 197 -22.27 12.74 -3.10
N ASP A 198 -23.35 13.53 -2.89
CA ASP A 198 -23.81 14.54 -3.83
C ASP A 198 -23.05 15.86 -3.62
N TYR A 199 -21.77 15.86 -4.01
CA TYR A 199 -20.92 17.03 -3.91
C TYR A 199 -21.47 18.24 -4.69
N LYS A 200 -22.35 18.06 -5.69
CA LYS A 200 -22.96 19.17 -6.43
C LYS A 200 -23.99 19.90 -5.58
N ALA A 201 -24.79 19.17 -4.79
CA ALA A 201 -25.72 19.76 -3.84
C ALA A 201 -24.98 20.57 -2.78
N VAL A 202 -23.88 20.02 -2.22
CA VAL A 202 -23.06 20.74 -1.23
C VAL A 202 -22.44 22.01 -1.82
N ILE A 203 -21.84 21.94 -3.02
CA ILE A 203 -21.27 23.14 -3.67
C ILE A 203 -22.34 24.22 -3.91
N SER A 204 -23.57 23.80 -4.24
CA SER A 204 -24.67 24.75 -4.52
C SER A 204 -25.22 25.42 -3.25
N ASN A 205 -25.08 24.78 -2.09
CA ASN A 205 -25.52 25.29 -0.79
C ASN A 205 -24.37 25.84 0.06
N ALA A 206 -23.14 25.84 -0.44
CA ALA A 206 -21.97 26.29 0.29
C ALA A 206 -22.00 27.80 0.53
N GLU A 207 -21.72 28.22 1.76
CA GLU A 207 -21.69 29.63 2.14
C GLU A 207 -20.31 30.25 1.91
N ALA A 208 -20.27 31.55 1.58
CA ALA A 208 -19.02 32.30 1.52
C ALA A 208 -18.33 32.32 2.90
N GLY A 209 -17.00 32.23 2.93
CA GLY A 209 -16.24 32.15 4.19
C GLY A 209 -16.24 30.77 4.86
N SER A 210 -16.94 29.77 4.30
CA SER A 210 -16.97 28.41 4.82
C SER A 210 -15.92 27.51 4.17
N PHE A 211 -15.47 26.51 4.92
CA PHE A 211 -14.53 25.47 4.50
C PHE A 211 -15.18 24.11 4.64
N TYR A 212 -15.03 23.24 3.65
CA TYR A 212 -15.59 21.89 3.66
C TYR A 212 -14.48 20.88 3.43
N LEU A 213 -14.61 19.71 4.04
CA LEU A 213 -13.72 18.61 3.77
C LEU A 213 -14.02 18.07 2.37
N LEU A 214 -13.02 17.98 1.51
CA LEU A 214 -13.13 17.35 0.20
C LEU A 214 -12.20 16.14 0.16
N TYR A 215 -12.76 14.96 -0.08
CA TYR A 215 -11.98 13.73 -0.16
C TYR A 215 -12.23 12.99 -1.46
N ASP A 216 -11.15 12.54 -2.12
CA ASP A 216 -11.20 11.73 -3.34
C ASP A 216 -10.75 10.29 -3.03
N LEU A 217 -11.71 9.36 -3.01
CA LEU A 217 -11.48 7.94 -2.71
C LEU A 217 -10.80 7.17 -3.85
N LYS A 218 -10.62 7.75 -5.05
CA LYS A 218 -10.13 7.06 -6.25
C LYS A 218 -8.85 6.22 -6.07
N PRO A 219 -7.81 6.67 -5.35
CA PRO A 219 -6.63 5.84 -5.14
C PRO A 219 -6.94 4.56 -4.34
N TYR A 220 -7.96 4.61 -3.46
CA TYR A 220 -8.42 3.51 -2.62
C TYR A 220 -9.39 2.56 -3.33
N GLU A 221 -10.11 2.99 -4.36
CA GLU A 221 -11.00 2.11 -5.16
C GLU A 221 -10.23 0.93 -5.78
N LYS A 222 -8.95 1.14 -6.10
CA LYS A 222 -8.05 0.09 -6.59
C LYS A 222 -7.64 -0.91 -5.50
N MET A 223 -7.70 -0.51 -4.23
CA MET A 223 -7.34 -1.32 -3.06
C MET A 223 -8.56 -1.97 -2.39
N MET A 224 -9.75 -1.37 -2.53
CA MET A 224 -11.03 -1.82 -1.97
C MET A 224 -12.15 -1.68 -3.00
N PRO A 225 -12.32 -2.64 -3.92
CA PRO A 225 -13.37 -2.57 -4.93
C PRO A 225 -14.76 -2.55 -4.27
N GLY A 226 -15.54 -1.50 -4.55
CA GLY A 226 -16.94 -1.35 -4.07
C GLY A 226 -17.22 -0.12 -3.20
N ASN A 227 -16.20 0.54 -2.63
CA ASN A 227 -16.36 1.78 -1.86
C ASN A 227 -15.97 2.99 -2.72
N THR A 228 -16.86 3.43 -3.60
CA THR A 228 -16.53 4.43 -4.63
C THR A 228 -17.41 5.69 -4.53
N SER A 229 -16.84 6.78 -4.01
CA SER A 229 -17.12 8.16 -4.47
C SER A 229 -16.31 9.20 -3.71
N ALA A 230 -15.94 10.29 -4.38
CA ALA A 230 -15.49 11.50 -3.71
C ALA A 230 -16.66 12.10 -2.92
N PHE A 231 -16.40 12.63 -1.73
CA PHE A 231 -17.42 13.27 -0.89
C PHE A 231 -17.01 14.66 -0.46
N LEU A 232 -18.00 15.49 -0.15
CA LEU A 232 -17.83 16.72 0.62
C LEU A 232 -18.41 16.54 2.02
N SER A 233 -17.84 17.19 3.04
CA SER A 233 -18.55 17.27 4.32
C SER A 233 -19.87 18.04 4.12
N LYS A 234 -20.95 17.62 4.78
CA LYS A 234 -22.22 18.37 4.74
C LYS A 234 -22.12 19.68 5.49
N GLN A 235 -21.49 19.64 6.66
CA GLN A 235 -21.25 20.82 7.47
C GLN A 235 -19.88 21.44 7.14
N PRO A 236 -19.74 22.77 7.28
CA PRO A 236 -18.45 23.41 7.23
C PRO A 236 -17.58 22.96 8.41
N ILE A 237 -16.30 22.78 8.16
CA ILE A 237 -15.28 22.55 9.18
C ILE A 237 -14.69 23.89 9.64
N SER A 238 -14.13 23.91 10.85
CA SER A 238 -13.44 25.10 11.34
C SER A 238 -12.18 25.38 10.52
N ARG A 239 -11.81 26.65 10.44
CA ARG A 239 -10.58 27.09 9.79
C ARG A 239 -9.33 26.46 10.42
N ASP A 240 -9.34 26.23 11.73
CA ASP A 240 -8.23 25.61 12.45
C ASP A 240 -8.05 24.15 12.04
N ILE A 241 -9.14 23.39 11.87
CA ILE A 241 -9.10 22.02 11.32
C ILE A 241 -8.58 22.06 9.89
N ALA A 242 -9.06 23.01 9.07
CA ALA A 242 -8.61 23.17 7.69
C ALA A 242 -7.09 23.44 7.61
N LEU A 243 -6.56 24.31 8.47
CA LEU A 243 -5.11 24.57 8.56
C LEU A 243 -4.31 23.36 9.05
N LYS A 244 -4.82 22.63 10.05
CA LYS A 244 -4.17 21.40 10.53
C LYS A 244 -4.05 20.36 9.42
N ILE A 245 -5.14 20.13 8.67
CA ILE A 245 -5.15 19.22 7.50
C ILE A 245 -4.10 19.64 6.47
N LEU A 246 -4.03 20.94 6.16
CA LEU A 246 -3.12 21.45 5.14
C LEU A 246 -1.65 21.47 5.56
N ARG A 247 -1.36 21.54 6.86
CA ARG A 247 0.01 21.59 7.41
C ARG A 247 0.56 20.22 7.77
N ASP A 248 -0.29 19.23 8.02
CA ASP A 248 0.17 17.90 8.40
C ASP A 248 0.75 17.18 7.16
N PRO A 249 2.06 16.89 7.14
CA PRO A 249 2.69 16.23 6.00
C PRO A 249 2.29 14.76 5.84
N ASN A 250 1.66 14.16 6.86
CA ASN A 250 1.18 12.78 6.80
C ASN A 250 -0.19 12.70 6.12
N ILE A 251 -1.01 13.75 6.29
CA ILE A 251 -2.29 13.86 5.59
C ILE A 251 -2.00 14.16 4.12
N SER A 252 -2.40 13.24 3.24
CA SER A 252 -1.96 13.25 1.85
C SER A 252 -3.07 13.05 0.83
N MET A 253 -4.32 12.86 1.27
CA MET A 253 -5.45 12.60 0.37
C MET A 253 -6.68 13.46 0.66
N THR A 254 -6.61 14.31 1.68
CA THR A 254 -7.70 15.18 2.13
C THR A 254 -7.45 16.59 1.65
N SER A 255 -8.42 17.17 0.96
CA SER A 255 -8.39 18.55 0.49
C SER A 255 -9.44 19.40 1.20
N ILE A 256 -9.29 20.72 1.13
CA ILE A 256 -10.27 21.66 1.66
C ILE A 256 -10.99 22.32 0.50
N PHE A 257 -12.32 22.29 0.49
CA PHE A 257 -13.13 23.04 -0.45
C PHE A 257 -13.61 24.36 0.18
N THR A 258 -13.62 25.43 -0.61
CA THR A 258 -14.29 26.69 -0.27
C THR A 258 -14.86 27.32 -1.53
N LEU A 259 -15.93 28.10 -1.40
CA LEU A 259 -16.54 28.77 -2.56
C LEU A 259 -15.62 29.86 -3.11
N MET A 260 -14.93 30.58 -2.22
CA MET A 260 -14.26 31.84 -2.55
C MET A 260 -12.78 31.63 -2.86
N ARG A 261 -12.33 32.16 -4.00
CA ARG A 261 -10.90 32.15 -4.37
C ARG A 261 -10.02 32.83 -3.31
N ASP A 262 -10.46 33.95 -2.76
CA ASP A 262 -9.66 34.72 -1.79
C ASP A 262 -9.51 33.99 -0.46
N ASP A 263 -10.54 33.25 -0.03
CA ASP A 263 -10.45 32.36 1.12
C ASP A 263 -9.50 31.21 0.85
N ALA A 264 -9.59 30.60 -0.34
CA ALA A 264 -8.68 29.54 -0.75
C ALA A 264 -7.22 29.99 -0.76
N LEU A 265 -6.97 31.19 -1.31
CA LEU A 265 -5.65 31.80 -1.39
C LEU A 265 -5.10 32.14 -0.01
N ARG A 266 -5.91 32.75 0.85
CA ARG A 266 -5.54 33.10 2.22
C ARG A 266 -5.18 31.84 3.02
N LEU A 267 -6.04 30.83 2.97
CA LEU A 267 -5.82 29.57 3.68
C LEU A 267 -4.55 28.88 3.21
N MET A 268 -4.29 28.83 1.89
CA MET A 268 -3.06 28.23 1.37
C MET A 268 -1.81 29.02 1.72
N LYS A 269 -1.85 30.36 1.69
CA LYS A 269 -0.72 31.20 2.10
C LYS A 269 -0.34 30.96 3.55
N GLU A 270 -1.33 30.77 4.41
CA GLU A 270 -1.09 30.53 5.83
C GLU A 270 -0.66 29.09 6.14
N ALA A 271 -1.11 28.12 5.34
CA ALA A 271 -0.63 26.75 5.43
C ALA A 271 0.80 26.59 4.86
N SER A 272 1.16 27.40 3.85
CA SER A 272 2.48 27.37 3.22
C SER A 272 3.46 28.28 3.96
N ASP A 273 4.28 27.71 4.84
CA ASP A 273 5.27 28.45 5.64
C ASP A 273 6.25 29.29 4.79
N ASP A 274 6.48 28.93 3.53
CA ASP A 274 7.34 29.68 2.59
C ASP A 274 6.58 30.59 1.61
N GLY A 275 5.25 30.65 1.72
CA GLY A 275 4.37 31.43 0.87
C GLY A 275 4.34 31.00 -0.60
N LYS A 276 4.98 29.87 -0.96
CA LYS A 276 5.03 29.38 -2.33
C LYS A 276 3.87 28.42 -2.58
N TYR A 277 3.04 28.75 -3.56
CA TYR A 277 1.92 27.94 -4.02
C TYR A 277 1.76 28.05 -5.53
N HIS A 278 1.09 27.06 -6.12
CA HIS A 278 0.73 27.05 -7.53
C HIS A 278 -0.77 26.86 -7.67
N GLU A 279 -1.40 27.69 -8.51
CA GLU A 279 -2.81 27.57 -8.87
C GLU A 279 -2.93 26.64 -10.07
N THR A 280 -3.70 25.56 -9.94
CA THR A 280 -3.90 24.55 -10.97
C THR A 280 -5.36 24.42 -11.30
N ARG A 281 -5.70 24.51 -12.60
CA ARG A 281 -7.07 24.27 -13.09
C ARG A 281 -7.28 22.78 -13.30
N ASN A 282 -8.34 22.23 -12.68
CA ASN A 282 -8.77 20.86 -12.93
C ASN A 282 -9.88 20.85 -13.99
N GLY A 283 -9.95 19.80 -14.81
CA GLY A 283 -10.83 19.70 -15.99
C GLY A 283 -12.35 19.68 -15.75
N LYS A 284 -12.83 20.10 -14.57
CA LYS A 284 -14.25 20.10 -14.16
C LYS A 284 -14.74 21.45 -13.59
N GLY A 285 -14.03 22.55 -13.86
CA GLY A 285 -14.40 23.89 -13.34
C GLY A 285 -14.03 24.15 -11.87
N LEU A 286 -13.32 23.20 -11.25
CA LEU A 286 -12.69 23.37 -9.94
C LEU A 286 -11.24 23.82 -10.15
N ILE A 287 -10.82 24.82 -9.40
CA ILE A 287 -9.43 25.29 -9.36
C ILE A 287 -8.87 24.95 -7.98
N SER A 288 -7.58 24.63 -7.92
CA SER A 288 -6.91 24.31 -6.66
C SER A 288 -5.65 25.13 -6.47
N PHE A 289 -5.40 25.59 -5.24
CA PHE A 289 -4.07 25.99 -4.82
C PHE A 289 -3.33 24.79 -4.23
N GLN A 290 -2.06 24.64 -4.59
CA GLN A 290 -1.16 23.59 -4.11
C GLN A 290 0.10 24.23 -3.51
N GLY A 291 0.40 23.98 -2.24
CA GLY A 291 1.59 24.52 -1.56
C GLY A 291 2.87 23.79 -1.99
N ARG A 292 3.95 24.53 -2.29
CA ARG A 292 5.23 23.94 -2.74
C ARG A 292 6.01 23.27 -1.60
N CYS A 293 5.82 23.71 -0.35
CA CYS A 293 6.34 23.04 0.85
C CYS A 293 5.74 21.63 1.03
N LEU A 294 4.49 21.42 0.61
CA LEU A 294 3.80 20.12 0.64
C LEU A 294 4.29 19.15 -0.44
N LEU A 295 5.03 19.64 -1.43
CA LEU A 295 5.61 18.85 -2.53
C LEU A 295 7.09 18.46 -2.29
N LYS A 296 7.76 19.02 -1.26
CA LYS A 296 9.19 18.78 -1.02
C LYS A 296 9.49 17.37 -0.49
N ASN A 297 8.52 16.71 0.15
CA ASN A 297 8.61 15.30 0.51
C ASN A 297 8.13 14.43 -0.66
N ARG A 298 9.05 14.14 -1.58
CA ARG A 298 8.84 13.29 -2.76
C ARG A 298 8.21 11.95 -2.37
N LYS A 299 6.95 11.72 -2.79
CA LYS A 299 6.36 10.47 -3.33
C LYS A 299 4.82 10.49 -3.41
N ALA A 300 4.13 11.44 -2.75
CA ALA A 300 2.67 11.49 -2.78
C ALA A 300 2.14 12.27 -4.00
N ILE A 301 1.33 11.61 -4.83
CA ILE A 301 0.68 12.18 -6.02
C ILE A 301 -0.48 13.13 -5.63
N ASP A 302 -0.95 13.07 -4.37
CA ASP A 302 -2.24 13.65 -3.95
C ASP A 302 -2.20 14.66 -2.78
N SER A 303 -1.05 15.28 -2.49
CA SER A 303 -0.88 16.25 -1.37
C SER A 303 -2.07 17.20 -1.14
N PRO A 304 -2.43 17.56 0.11
CA PRO A 304 -3.59 18.40 0.43
C PRO A 304 -3.62 19.71 -0.35
N LYS A 305 -4.81 20.10 -0.81
CA LYS A 305 -5.04 21.26 -1.66
C LYS A 305 -6.18 22.08 -1.10
N VAL A 306 -6.21 23.37 -1.44
CA VAL A 306 -7.42 24.16 -1.27
C VAL A 306 -8.10 24.32 -2.61
N VAL A 307 -9.28 23.74 -2.74
CA VAL A 307 -10.10 23.69 -3.96
C VAL A 307 -11.20 24.74 -3.87
N TYR A 308 -11.45 25.44 -4.98
CA TYR A 308 -12.52 26.41 -5.09
C TYR A 308 -13.13 26.39 -6.49
N THR A 309 -14.27 27.08 -6.66
CA THR A 309 -15.02 27.18 -7.91
C THR A 309 -14.90 28.60 -8.48
N THR A 310 -14.98 28.75 -9.81
CA THR A 310 -14.96 30.06 -10.49
C THR A 310 -16.34 30.67 -10.68
N LYS A 311 -17.34 30.19 -9.95
CA LYS A 311 -18.67 30.81 -9.96
C LYS A 311 -18.63 32.13 -9.20
#